data_AF-A0A5C8TP94-F1
#
_entry.id   AF-A0A5C8TP94-F1
#
_cell.length_a   1.000
_cell.length_b   1.000
_cell.length_c   1.000
_cell.angle_alpha   90.00
_cell.angle_beta   90.00
_cell.angle_gamma   90.00
#
_symmetry.space_group_name_H-M   'P 1'
#
loop_
_entity.id
_entity.type
_entity.pdbx_description
1 polymer ?
#
loop_
_entity_poly.entity_id
_entity_poly.type
_entity_poly.pdbx_seq_one_letter_code
_entity_poly.pdbx_strand_id
1 'polypeptide(L)' 'MTDPIADTDLIAFVDGQLDVMRRLDVEAYLAGHPDVAARVMAEMHDRDALRESFAPSPGPGPDRLR' A
#
# COMPACT_ATOMS: atom_id res chain seq x y z
N MET A 1 7.07 -19.55 16.97
CA MET A 1 8.13 -18.53 16.97
C MET A 1 7.68 -17.53 15.91
N THR A 2 7.10 -16.40 16.32
CA THR A 2 6.58 -15.40 15.37
C THR A 2 7.78 -14.77 14.67
N ASP A 3 7.83 -14.89 13.35
CA ASP A 3 8.87 -14.26 12.54
C ASP A 3 8.71 -12.73 12.67
N PRO A 4 9.77 -12.00 13.06
CA PRO A 4 9.68 -10.55 13.28
C PRO A 4 9.29 -9.84 11.97
N ILE A 5 8.45 -8.81 12.10
CA ILE A 5 8.08 -7.96 10.96
C ILE A 5 9.32 -7.27 10.42
N ALA A 6 9.61 -7.46 9.13
CA ALA A 6 10.70 -6.79 8.43
C ALA A 6 10.20 -5.55 7.71
N ASP A 7 11.13 -4.67 7.33
CA ASP A 7 10.83 -3.46 6.55
C ASP A 7 10.15 -3.80 5.21
N THR A 8 10.57 -4.90 4.58
CA THR A 8 9.94 -5.44 3.37
C THR A 8 8.47 -5.79 3.55
N ASP A 9 8.06 -6.26 4.74
CA ASP A 9 6.65 -6.54 5.02
C ASP A 9 5.85 -5.25 5.10
N LEU A 10 6.42 -4.17 5.64
CA LEU A 10 5.75 -2.86 5.69
C LEU A 10 5.55 -2.31 4.27
N ILE A 11 6.57 -2.42 3.40
CA ILE A 11 6.46 -2.02 1.99
C ILE A 11 5.40 -2.88 1.28
N ALA A 12 5.41 -4.20 1.48
CA ALA A 12 4.41 -5.10 0.89
C ALA A 12 2.99 -4.83 1.44
N PHE A 13 2.87 -4.40 2.70
CA PHE A 13 1.61 -3.95 3.28
C PHE A 13 1.11 -2.67 2.60
N VAL A 14 1.99 -1.67 2.43
CA VAL A 14 1.71 -0.44 1.67
C VAL A 14 1.30 -0.77 0.24
N ASP A 15 1.90 -1.75 -0.43
CA ASP A 15 1.52 -2.11 -1.80
C ASP A 15 0.27 -3.02 -1.90
N GLY A 16 -0.23 -3.51 -0.76
CA GLY A 16 -1.32 -4.48 -0.69
C GLY A 16 -0.96 -5.88 -1.20
N GLN A 17 0.34 -6.21 -1.22
CA GLN A 17 0.89 -7.47 -1.71
C GLN A 17 1.07 -8.55 -0.63
N LEU A 18 0.69 -8.25 0.62
CA LEU A 18 0.69 -9.24 1.70
C LEU A 18 -0.54 -10.16 1.64
N ASP A 19 -0.27 -11.44 1.93
CA ASP A 19 -1.27 -12.43 2.33
C ASP A 19 -2.03 -11.97 3.59
N VAL A 20 -3.22 -12.54 3.81
CA VAL A 20 -4.11 -12.21 4.92
C VAL A 20 -3.46 -12.51 6.28
N MET A 21 -2.74 -13.64 6.43
CA MET A 21 -2.09 -13.97 7.70
C MET A 21 -0.97 -12.99 8.01
N ARG A 22 -0.10 -12.70 7.04
CA ARG A 22 0.99 -11.74 7.25
C ARG A 22 0.50 -10.31 7.45
N ARG A 23 -0.64 -9.95 6.84
CA ARG A 23 -1.30 -8.66 7.06
C ARG A 23 -1.75 -8.48 8.51
N LEU A 24 -2.34 -9.51 9.12
CA LEU A 24 -2.76 -9.49 10.52
C LEU A 24 -1.56 -9.30 11.47
N ASP A 25 -0.44 -9.97 11.18
CA ASP A 25 0.78 -9.81 11.96
C ASP A 25 1.33 -8.38 11.87
N VAL A 26 1.30 -7.78 10.66
CA VAL A 26 1.71 -6.37 10.46
C VAL A 26 0.74 -5.42 11.16
N GLU A 27 -0.57 -5.63 11.10
CA GLU A 27 -1.55 -4.81 11.80
C GLU A 27 -1.35 -4.85 13.32
N ALA A 28 -1.09 -6.03 13.88
CA ALA A 28 -0.76 -6.19 15.30
C ALA A 28 0.53 -5.46 15.67
N TYR A 29 1.55 -5.50 14.80
CA TYR A 29 2.79 -4.73 14.97
C TYR A 29 2.53 -3.22 14.93
N LEU A 30 1.78 -2.72 13.95
CA LEU A 30 1.44 -1.30 13.82
C LEU A 30 0.63 -0.78 15.02
N ALA A 31 -0.22 -1.61 15.62
CA ALA A 31 -0.95 -1.25 16.84
C ALA A 31 -0.01 -0.98 18.05
N GLY A 32 1.16 -1.62 18.09
CA GLY A 32 2.20 -1.37 19.09
C GLY A 32 3.18 -0.25 18.74
N HIS A 33 3.17 0.21 17.49
CA HIS A 33 4.15 1.16 16.93
C HIS A 33 3.44 2.31 16.18
N PRO A 34 2.83 3.26 16.90
CA PRO A 34 2.02 4.32 16.29
C PRO A 34 2.83 5.26 15.38
N ASP A 35 4.12 5.43 15.64
CA ASP A 35 5.04 6.18 14.79
C ASP A 35 5.24 5.51 13.42
N VAL A 36 5.38 4.19 13.39
CA VAL A 36 5.48 3.40 12.16
C VAL A 36 4.13 3.39 11.44
N ALA A 37 3.04 3.23 12.17
CA ALA A 37 1.69 3.27 11.60
C ALA A 37 1.40 4.59 10.89
N ALA A 38 1.79 5.72 11.49
CA ALA A 38 1.64 7.03 10.86
C ALA A 38 2.41 7.14 9.53
N ARG A 39 3.62 6.60 9.48
CA ARG A 39 4.44 6.56 8.25
C ARG A 39 3.79 5.69 7.17
N VAL A 40 3.38 4.48 7.52
CA VAL A 40 2.71 3.54 6.61
C VAL A 40 1.42 4.16 6.03
N MET A 41 0.62 4.84 6.86
CA MET A 41 -0.58 5.53 6.39
C MET A 41 -0.28 6.67 5.41
N ALA A 42 0.79 7.43 5.64
CA ALA A 42 1.24 8.47 4.71
C ALA A 42 1.70 7.87 3.37
N GLU A 43 2.50 6.80 3.42
CA GLU A 43 2.98 6.11 2.21
C GLU A 43 1.83 5.49 1.40
N MET A 44 0.82 4.94 2.07
CA MET A 44 -0.41 4.47 1.42
C MET A 44 -1.16 5.60 0.71
N HIS A 45 -1.26 6.77 1.36
CA HIS A 45 -1.89 7.94 0.78
C HIS A 45 -1.16 8.42 -0.47
N ASP A 46 0.18 8.50 -0.42
CA ASP A 46 1.00 8.89 -1.57
C ASP A 46 0.85 7.90 -2.73
N ARG A 47 0.88 6.59 -2.43
CA ARG A 47 0.63 5.53 -3.42
C ARG A 47 -0.75 5.70 -4.08
N ASP A 48 -1.79 5.99 -3.30
CA ASP A 48 -3.15 6.15 -3.82
C ASP A 48 -3.27 7.42 -4.67
N ALA A 49 -2.71 8.54 -4.23
CA ALA A 49 -2.67 9.77 -5.01
C ALA A 49 -1.93 9.58 -6.35
N LEU A 50 -0.82 8.84 -6.35
CA LEU A 50 -0.12 8.47 -7.57
C LEU A 50 -1.02 7.59 -8.47
N ARG A 51 -1.65 6.54 -7.93
CA ARG A 51 -2.57 5.69 -8.70
C ARG A 51 -3.72 6.46 -9.32
N GLU A 52 -4.30 7.42 -8.59
CA GLU A 52 -5.35 8.30 -9.10
C GLU A 52 -4.84 9.20 -10.23
N SER A 53 -3.62 9.74 -10.11
CA SER A 53 -3.02 10.58 -11.16
C SER A 53 -2.77 9.84 -12.48
N PHE A 54 -2.56 8.52 -12.41
CA PHE A 54 -2.38 7.65 -13.57
C PHE A 54 -3.67 6.90 -13.98
N ALA A 55 -4.77 7.08 -13.26
CA ALA A 55 -6.02 6.43 -13.59
C ALA A 55 -6.53 6.92 -14.96
N PRO A 56 -6.95 6.01 -15.86
CA PRO A 56 -7.45 6.41 -17.17
C PRO A 56 -8.68 7.30 -17.01
N SER A 57 -8.64 8.48 -17.62
CA SER A 57 -9.80 9.36 -17.70
C SER A 57 -10.95 8.60 -18.42
N PRO A 58 -12.17 8.56 -17.86
CA PRO A 58 -13.31 7.83 -18.45
C PRO A 58 -13.87 8.45 -19.75
N GLY A 59 -13.09 9.28 -20.45
CA GLY A 59 -13.43 9.79 -21.78
C GLY A 59 -13.16 8.76 -22.89
N PRO A 60 -13.79 8.90 -24.06
CA PRO A 60 -13.40 8.12 -25.24
C PRO A 60 -11.90 8.35 -25.46
N GLY A 61 -11.13 7.26 -25.38
CA GLY A 61 -9.69 7.29 -25.62
C GLY A 61 -9.41 8.00 -26.95
N PRO A 62 -8.29 8.74 -27.07
CA PRO A 62 -7.97 9.47 -28.28
C PRO A 62 -8.06 8.50 -29.46
N ASP A 63 -8.82 8.88 -30.50
CA ASP A 63 -8.92 8.18 -31.77
C ASP A 63 -7.48 7.93 -32.25
N ARG A 64 -6.97 6.72 -31.96
CA ARG A 64 -5.61 6.35 -32.32
C ARG A 64 -5.64 6.09 -33.81
N LEU A 65 -5.44 7.18 -34.56
CA LEU A 65 -4.93 7.28 -35.92
C LEU A 65 -5.27 6.07 -36.79
N ARG A 66 -6.41 6.18 -37.49
CA ARG A 66 -6.62 5.44 -38.74
C ARG A 66 -5.69 5.96 -39.83
#